data_AF-A0A383CYK8-F1
#
_entry.id   AF-A0A383CYK8-F1
#
_cell.length_a   1.000
_cell.length_b   1.000
_cell.length_c   1.000
_cell.angle_alpha   90.00
_cell.angle_beta   90.00
_cell.angle_gamma   90.00
#
_symmetry.space_group_name_H-M   'P 1'
#
loop_
_entity.id
_entity.type
_entity.pdbx_description
1 polymer ?
#
loop_
_entity_poly.entity_id
_entity_poly.type
_entity_poly.pdbx_seq_one_letter_code
_entity_poly.pdbx_strand_id
1 'polypeptide(L)'
;GVIHLHGDKEPASFFMIPSVYTNHTFTNWTLDFEFAIGTHALDHEDHVLDQGSIMDGEIVEWGDLKVTYFVQDDGWRGKIIVEYRQRTIRISNVSAFDYHHLVLRSEDHGVSIWVDTSCVDYIQTPRTSMKSKKIMFAFDGFAGRLDNIKLYNARLKPWEISENYWGETLNINEKEKLVISWGELKSRY
;
A
#
# COMPACT_ATOMS: atom_id res chain seq x y z
N GLY A 1 -1.05 -12.70 4.35
CA GLY A 1 -1.50 -12.75 5.75
C GLY A 1 -2.16 -11.43 6.07
N VAL A 2 -3.48 -11.43 6.19
CA VAL A 2 -4.33 -10.22 6.17
C VAL A 2 -4.25 -9.44 7.49
N ILE A 3 -4.21 -8.11 7.38
CA ILE A 3 -4.40 -7.14 8.46
C ILE A 3 -5.77 -6.50 8.25
N HIS A 4 -6.68 -6.62 9.22
CA HIS A 4 -8.02 -5.99 9.21
C HIS A 4 -8.06 -4.87 10.25
N LEU A 5 -8.50 -3.68 9.83
CA LEU A 5 -8.50 -2.45 10.62
C LEU A 5 -9.87 -1.76 10.56
N HIS A 6 -10.39 -1.32 11.71
CA HIS A 6 -11.76 -0.86 11.87
C HIS A 6 -11.95 0.68 11.83
N GLY A 7 -11.00 1.46 11.29
CA GLY A 7 -11.20 2.90 11.06
C GLY A 7 -11.13 3.78 12.30
N ASP A 8 -10.80 3.21 13.46
CA ASP A 8 -10.64 3.99 14.68
C ASP A 8 -9.48 4.99 14.51
N LYS A 9 -9.72 6.26 14.87
CA LYS A 9 -8.68 7.30 15.00
C LYS A 9 -7.74 7.04 16.19
N GLU A 10 -7.71 5.83 16.72
CA GLU A 10 -6.73 5.48 17.73
C GLU A 10 -5.36 5.36 17.03
N PRO A 11 -4.35 6.14 17.44
CA PRO A 11 -2.99 6.02 16.90
C PRO A 11 -2.33 4.67 17.19
N ALA A 12 -3.06 3.67 17.71
CA ALA A 12 -2.59 2.34 18.04
C ALA A 12 -3.02 1.28 17.00
N SER A 13 -3.98 1.56 16.11
CA SER A 13 -4.49 0.64 15.09
C SER A 13 -3.78 0.78 13.73
N PHE A 14 -2.46 0.98 13.75
CA PHE A 14 -1.64 1.10 12.55
C PHE A 14 -0.62 -0.03 12.46
N PHE A 15 -0.29 -0.44 11.24
CA PHE A 15 0.81 -1.37 10.99
C PHE A 15 2.08 -0.59 10.66
N MET A 16 3.22 -0.98 11.23
CA MET A 16 4.48 -0.29 11.01
C MET A 16 5.60 -1.26 10.70
N ILE A 17 6.37 -0.94 9.65
CA ILE A 17 7.67 -1.54 9.38
C ILE A 17 8.74 -0.63 10.00
N PRO A 18 9.45 -1.08 11.06
CA PRO A 18 10.47 -0.27 11.73
C PRO A 18 11.63 0.14 10.82
N SER A 19 12.26 1.28 11.14
CA SER A 19 13.36 1.85 10.35
C SER A 19 14.61 0.97 10.24
N VAL A 20 14.79 -0.03 11.11
CA VAL A 20 15.90 -1.00 11.01
C VAL A 20 15.85 -1.76 9.68
N TYR A 21 14.65 -2.06 9.19
CA TYR A 21 14.42 -2.73 7.92
C TYR A 21 14.67 -1.82 6.72
N THR A 22 14.61 -0.50 6.92
CA THR A 22 14.94 0.49 5.90
C THR A 22 16.35 1.07 6.03
N ASN A 23 17.19 0.55 6.93
CA ASN A 23 18.48 1.15 7.29
C ASN A 23 19.60 0.95 6.23
N HIS A 24 19.30 0.27 5.14
CA HIS A 24 20.18 0.17 3.98
C HIS A 24 19.80 1.22 2.92
N THR A 25 20.67 1.43 1.95
CA THR A 25 20.41 2.42 0.90
C THR A 25 19.35 1.90 -0.07
N PHE A 26 18.12 2.38 0.05
CA PHE A 26 17.05 2.20 -0.93
C PHE A 26 17.18 3.25 -2.05
N THR A 27 18.18 3.07 -2.91
CA THR A 27 18.25 3.89 -4.12
C THR A 27 17.13 3.46 -5.06
N ASN A 28 17.01 2.16 -5.33
CA ASN A 28 15.93 1.57 -6.09
C ASN A 28 15.05 0.76 -5.15
N TRP A 29 13.74 0.97 -5.22
CA TRP A 29 12.79 0.32 -4.34
C TRP A 29 11.45 0.10 -5.02
N THR A 30 10.73 -0.91 -4.54
CA THR A 30 9.35 -1.20 -4.90
C THR A 30 8.60 -1.58 -3.63
N LEU A 31 7.54 -0.84 -3.32
CA LEU A 31 6.58 -1.21 -2.29
C LEU A 31 5.33 -1.76 -2.99
N ASP A 32 4.99 -3.00 -2.67
CA ASP A 32 3.95 -3.79 -3.34
C ASP A 32 3.03 -4.36 -2.27
N PHE A 33 1.73 -4.07 -2.35
CA PHE A 33 0.76 -4.56 -1.38
C PHE A 33 -0.66 -4.56 -1.96
N GLU A 34 -1.53 -5.32 -1.31
CA GLU A 34 -2.96 -5.31 -1.56
C GLU A 34 -3.64 -4.49 -0.46
N PHE A 35 -4.67 -3.74 -0.84
CA PHE A 35 -5.50 -3.04 0.12
C PHE A 35 -6.97 -3.09 -0.31
N ALA A 36 -7.86 -3.02 0.67
CA ALA A 36 -9.28 -2.87 0.46
C ALA A 36 -9.83 -1.83 1.44
N ILE A 37 -10.79 -1.03 1.00
CA ILE A 37 -11.43 0.01 1.84
C ILE A 37 -12.80 -0.47 2.29
N GLY A 38 -13.14 -0.24 3.55
CA GLY A 38 -14.45 -0.51 4.12
C GLY A 38 -14.37 -1.40 5.35
N THR A 39 -15.27 -1.16 6.30
CA THR A 39 -15.25 -1.81 7.62
C THR A 39 -15.62 -3.30 7.61
N HIS A 40 -16.64 -3.71 6.84
CA HIS A 40 -17.25 -5.05 6.99
C HIS A 40 -17.74 -5.74 5.70
N ALA A 41 -18.08 -5.03 4.62
CA ALA A 41 -18.68 -5.69 3.43
C ALA A 41 -17.71 -6.56 2.60
N LEU A 42 -16.46 -6.70 3.05
CA LEU A 42 -15.44 -7.52 2.41
C LEU A 42 -15.36 -8.96 2.99
N ASP A 43 -16.01 -9.26 4.12
CA ASP A 43 -16.01 -10.61 4.71
C ASP A 43 -17.14 -11.46 4.13
N HIS A 44 -16.80 -12.61 3.55
CA HIS A 44 -17.78 -13.54 3.00
C HIS A 44 -18.74 -14.13 4.06
N GLU A 45 -18.36 -14.08 5.35
CA GLU A 45 -19.13 -14.64 6.47
C GLU A 45 -20.12 -13.63 7.08
N ASP A 46 -19.89 -12.32 6.92
CA ASP A 46 -20.80 -11.27 7.39
C ASP A 46 -21.76 -10.89 6.25
N HIS A 47 -22.80 -11.70 6.08
CA HIS A 47 -23.84 -11.54 5.04
C HIS A 47 -24.74 -10.28 5.15
N VAL A 48 -24.32 -9.25 5.89
CA VAL A 48 -25.07 -7.99 5.99
C VAL A 48 -24.40 -6.93 5.14
N LEU A 49 -24.73 -6.94 3.84
CA LEU A 49 -24.25 -5.97 2.85
C LEU A 49 -24.54 -4.50 3.21
N ASP A 50 -25.48 -4.28 4.14
CA ASP A 50 -25.92 -2.95 4.59
C ASP A 50 -25.10 -2.36 5.76
N GLN A 51 -24.04 -3.05 6.23
CA GLN A 51 -23.23 -2.63 7.40
C GLN A 51 -21.83 -2.11 7.07
N GLY A 52 -21.42 -2.15 5.80
CA GLY A 52 -20.15 -1.58 5.38
C GLY A 52 -20.19 -0.06 5.36
N SER A 53 -19.24 0.59 6.02
CA SER A 53 -19.01 2.03 5.87
C SER A 53 -17.65 2.29 5.23
N ILE A 54 -17.59 3.34 4.40
CA ILE A 54 -16.36 3.83 3.80
C ILE A 54 -15.93 5.12 4.50
N MET A 55 -14.63 5.30 4.68
CA MET A 55 -14.06 6.44 5.40
C MET A 55 -12.80 6.92 4.67
N ASP A 56 -12.53 8.22 4.79
CA ASP A 56 -11.24 8.77 4.40
C ASP A 56 -10.15 8.16 5.28
N GLY A 57 -8.99 7.87 4.71
CA GLY A 57 -7.89 7.35 5.50
C GLY A 57 -6.57 7.21 4.78
N GLU A 58 -5.49 7.26 5.55
CA GLU A 58 -4.13 7.10 5.06
C GLU A 58 -3.78 5.63 4.90
N ILE A 59 -3.56 5.19 3.67
CA ILE A 59 -3.21 3.81 3.36
C ILE A 59 -1.76 3.54 3.77
N VAL A 60 -0.84 4.41 3.34
CA VAL A 60 0.59 4.27 3.65
C VAL A 60 1.33 5.62 3.66
N GLU A 61 2.28 5.76 4.56
CA GLU A 61 3.26 6.84 4.62
C GLU A 61 4.69 6.25 4.71
N TRP A 62 5.59 6.74 3.87
CA TRP A 62 7.01 6.40 3.89
C TRP A 62 7.90 7.56 3.44
N GLY A 63 8.53 8.23 4.40
CA GLY A 63 9.39 9.38 4.10
C GLY A 63 8.57 10.53 3.49
N ASP A 64 8.86 10.91 2.25
CA ASP A 64 8.10 11.96 1.54
C ASP A 64 6.94 11.39 0.69
N LEU A 65 6.69 10.08 0.76
CA LEU A 65 5.61 9.39 0.05
C LEU A 65 4.42 9.21 0.98
N LYS A 66 3.23 9.55 0.50
CA LYS A 66 1.97 9.36 1.23
C LYS A 66 0.88 8.92 0.26
N VAL A 67 0.06 7.98 0.69
CA VAL A 67 -1.11 7.52 -0.06
C VAL A 67 -2.34 7.63 0.84
N THR A 68 -3.35 8.33 0.36
CA THR A 68 -4.60 8.57 1.09
C THR A 68 -5.79 8.22 0.22
N TYR A 69 -6.75 7.49 0.79
CA TYR A 69 -8.06 7.28 0.19
C TYR A 69 -9.02 8.36 0.65
N PHE A 70 -9.79 8.91 -0.29
CA PHE A 70 -10.87 9.84 -0.02
C PHE A 70 -12.17 9.31 -0.61
N VAL A 71 -13.20 9.27 0.22
CA VAL A 71 -14.56 8.88 -0.13
C VAL A 71 -15.16 9.84 -1.17
N GLN A 72 -15.97 9.29 -2.07
CA GLN A 72 -16.84 10.06 -2.96
C GLN A 72 -18.31 9.91 -2.55
N ASP A 73 -19.14 10.86 -2.97
CA ASP A 73 -20.53 10.99 -2.55
C ASP A 73 -21.42 9.79 -2.94
N ASP A 74 -20.95 8.93 -3.85
CA ASP A 74 -21.73 7.80 -4.33
C ASP A 74 -21.82 6.64 -3.34
N GLY A 75 -20.96 6.59 -2.31
CA GLY A 75 -21.04 5.63 -1.21
C GLY A 75 -20.42 4.26 -1.47
N TRP A 76 -19.78 4.06 -2.62
CA TRP A 76 -19.14 2.78 -2.99
C TRP A 76 -17.83 2.97 -3.76
N ARG A 77 -17.41 4.21 -4.01
CA ARG A 77 -16.13 4.55 -4.60
C ARG A 77 -15.45 5.68 -3.86
N GLY A 78 -14.20 5.88 -4.23
CA GLY A 78 -13.39 6.97 -3.79
C GLY A 78 -12.29 7.28 -4.79
N LYS A 79 -11.34 8.07 -4.31
CA LYS A 79 -10.12 8.40 -5.03
C LYS A 79 -8.91 8.10 -4.16
N ILE A 80 -7.86 7.59 -4.77
CA ILE A 80 -6.54 7.51 -4.16
C ILE A 80 -5.78 8.78 -4.54
N ILE A 81 -5.22 9.45 -3.54
CA ILE A 81 -4.24 10.50 -3.74
C ILE A 81 -2.88 9.95 -3.35
N VAL A 82 -1.97 9.91 -4.31
CA VAL A 82 -0.55 9.63 -4.06
C VAL A 82 0.18 10.95 -4.05
N GLU A 83 0.76 11.30 -2.91
CA GLU A 83 1.63 12.46 -2.75
C GLU A 83 3.09 12.00 -2.67
N TYR A 84 3.96 12.68 -3.41
CA TYR A 84 5.41 12.56 -3.27
C TYR A 84 6.07 13.92 -3.42
N ARG A 85 6.76 14.38 -2.36
CA ARG A 85 7.43 15.69 -2.33
C ARG A 85 6.52 16.85 -2.77
N GLN A 86 5.33 16.97 -2.18
CA GLN A 86 4.32 18.00 -2.48
C GLN A 86 3.71 17.94 -3.89
N ARG A 87 4.04 16.91 -4.69
CA ARG A 87 3.33 16.63 -5.95
C ARG A 87 2.32 15.54 -5.71
N THR A 88 1.14 15.69 -6.29
CA THR A 88 0.03 14.77 -6.08
C THR A 88 -0.48 14.21 -7.40
N ILE A 89 -0.69 12.91 -7.47
CA ILE A 89 -1.52 12.25 -8.48
C ILE A 89 -2.84 11.84 -7.84
N ARG A 90 -3.92 11.93 -8.62
CA ARG A 90 -5.27 11.52 -8.20
C ARG A 90 -5.75 10.41 -9.12
N ILE A 91 -6.04 9.26 -8.54
CA ILE A 91 -6.64 8.10 -9.21
C ILE A 91 -8.10 8.06 -8.77
N SER A 92 -9.03 8.24 -9.70
CA SER A 92 -10.47 8.32 -9.40
C SER A 92 -11.17 6.99 -9.65
N ASN A 93 -12.40 6.86 -9.13
CA ASN A 93 -13.28 5.70 -9.34
C ASN A 93 -12.70 4.38 -8.79
N VAL A 94 -11.95 4.44 -7.70
CA VAL A 94 -11.44 3.25 -7.02
C VAL A 94 -12.57 2.68 -6.15
N SER A 95 -13.03 1.47 -6.46
CA SER A 95 -14.10 0.81 -5.73
C SER A 95 -13.72 0.61 -4.26
N ALA A 96 -14.65 0.88 -3.37
CA ALA A 96 -14.59 0.37 -2.01
C ALA A 96 -15.13 -1.06 -1.99
N PHE A 97 -14.88 -1.77 -0.89
CA PHE A 97 -15.29 -3.16 -0.69
C PHE A 97 -14.80 -4.13 -1.77
N ASP A 98 -13.68 -3.80 -2.40
CA ASP A 98 -12.93 -4.69 -3.28
C ASP A 98 -11.43 -4.60 -2.95
N TYR A 99 -10.69 -5.65 -3.28
CA TYR A 99 -9.23 -5.65 -3.16
C TYR A 99 -8.59 -5.00 -4.39
N HIS A 100 -7.66 -4.09 -4.13
CA HIS A 100 -6.84 -3.44 -5.13
C HIS A 100 -5.38 -3.76 -4.87
N HIS A 101 -4.64 -3.98 -5.94
CA HIS A 101 -3.19 -4.13 -5.88
C HIS A 101 -2.52 -2.80 -6.16
N LEU A 102 -1.77 -2.27 -5.19
CA LEU A 102 -1.05 -1.01 -5.32
C LEU A 102 0.45 -1.26 -5.28
N VAL A 103 1.13 -0.80 -6.33
CA VAL A 103 2.60 -0.80 -6.38
C VAL A 103 3.13 0.61 -6.55
N LEU A 104 3.95 1.03 -5.59
CA LEU A 104 4.71 2.28 -5.63
C LEU A 104 6.16 1.90 -5.93
N ARG A 105 6.69 2.39 -7.04
CA ARG A 105 8.00 1.98 -7.52
C ARG A 105 8.87 3.18 -7.80
N SER A 106 10.08 3.19 -7.25
CA SER A 106 11.06 4.24 -7.53
C SER A 106 11.45 4.22 -9.01
N GLU A 107 11.50 5.38 -9.64
CA GLU A 107 12.07 5.59 -10.97
C GLU A 107 13.28 6.52 -10.90
N ASP A 108 14.03 6.64 -11.99
CA ASP A 108 15.24 7.46 -12.00
C ASP A 108 14.97 8.92 -11.62
N HIS A 109 13.76 9.41 -11.94
CA HIS A 109 13.33 10.77 -11.70
C HIS A 109 11.96 10.87 -11.02
N GLY A 110 11.62 9.95 -10.12
CA GLY A 110 10.30 9.97 -9.51
C GLY A 110 9.82 8.66 -8.91
N VAL A 111 8.50 8.50 -8.93
CA VAL A 111 7.77 7.31 -8.47
C VAL A 111 6.69 6.98 -9.49
N SER A 112 6.68 5.74 -10.00
CA SER A 112 5.57 5.21 -10.78
C SER A 112 4.53 4.58 -9.87
N ILE A 113 3.28 4.72 -10.26
CA ILE A 113 2.12 4.29 -9.49
C ILE A 113 1.38 3.27 -10.33
N TRP A 114 1.23 2.07 -9.79
CA TRP A 114 0.55 0.97 -10.45
C TRP A 114 -0.67 0.54 -9.65
N VAL A 115 -1.79 0.36 -10.33
CA VAL A 115 -3.02 -0.18 -9.77
C VAL A 115 -3.43 -1.37 -10.63
N ASP A 116 -3.68 -2.51 -9.99
CA ASP A 116 -4.12 -3.75 -10.64
C ASP A 116 -3.29 -4.09 -11.87
N THR A 117 -1.96 -4.16 -11.69
CA THR A 117 -0.94 -4.43 -12.71
C THR A 117 -0.72 -3.36 -13.79
N SER A 118 -1.49 -2.27 -13.79
CA SER A 118 -1.37 -1.19 -14.77
C SER A 118 -0.66 0.02 -14.17
N CYS A 119 0.35 0.55 -14.87
CA CYS A 119 0.95 1.83 -14.52
C CYS A 119 -0.04 2.95 -14.82
N VAL A 120 -0.70 3.48 -13.80
CA VAL A 120 -1.76 4.47 -13.97
C VAL A 120 -1.20 5.89 -14.06
N ASP A 121 -0.07 6.17 -13.42
CA ASP A 121 0.57 7.49 -13.48
C ASP A 121 2.02 7.49 -12.97
N TYR A 122 2.66 8.65 -13.05
CA TYR A 122 4.04 8.89 -12.67
C TYR A 122 4.25 10.29 -12.07
N ILE A 123 4.79 10.35 -10.85
CA ILE A 123 5.24 11.62 -10.25
C ILE A 123 6.68 11.90 -10.66
N GLN A 124 6.89 12.82 -11.60
CA GLN A 124 8.22 13.23 -12.02
C GLN A 124 8.81 14.30 -11.09
N THR A 125 9.66 13.89 -10.14
CA THR A 125 10.37 14.77 -9.21
C THR A 125 11.64 14.08 -8.70
N PRO A 126 12.73 14.79 -8.33
CA PRO A 126 13.94 14.12 -7.86
C PRO A 126 13.65 13.25 -6.63
N ARG A 127 14.21 12.03 -6.61
CA ARG A 127 14.05 11.13 -5.47
C ARG A 127 14.74 11.68 -4.22
N THR A 128 14.13 11.44 -3.08
CA THR A 128 14.70 11.58 -1.75
C THR A 128 15.07 10.22 -1.18
N SER A 129 16.02 10.21 -0.24
CA SER A 129 16.45 8.97 0.37
C SER A 129 15.38 8.42 1.32
N MET A 130 15.00 7.16 1.11
CA MET A 130 14.09 6.42 2.02
C MET A 130 14.82 5.72 3.17
N LYS A 131 16.14 5.92 3.28
CA LYS A 131 16.99 5.26 4.28
C LYS A 131 16.55 5.61 5.70
N SER A 132 16.45 4.59 6.54
CA SER A 132 16.10 4.68 7.97
C SER A 132 14.75 5.35 8.24
N LYS A 133 13.85 5.41 7.26
CA LYS A 133 12.47 5.88 7.43
C LYS A 133 11.57 4.69 7.75
N LYS A 134 10.77 4.80 8.80
CA LYS A 134 9.69 3.82 9.05
C LYS A 134 8.66 3.89 7.93
N ILE A 135 7.98 2.77 7.67
CA ILE A 135 6.79 2.72 6.81
C ILE A 135 5.60 2.55 7.74
N MET A 136 4.62 3.45 7.64
CA MET A 136 3.40 3.39 8.43
C MET A 136 2.25 3.08 7.49
N PHE A 137 1.47 2.06 7.79
CA PHE A 137 0.27 1.72 7.07
C PHE A 137 -0.95 1.97 7.95
N ALA A 138 -2.02 2.46 7.35
CA ALA A 138 -3.28 2.70 8.04
C ALA A 138 -3.13 3.61 9.28
N PHE A 139 -2.32 4.66 9.17
CA PHE A 139 -1.90 5.48 10.30
C PHE A 139 -2.95 6.53 10.74
N ASP A 140 -3.87 6.92 9.87
CA ASP A 140 -4.91 7.92 10.18
C ASP A 140 -6.23 7.57 9.49
N GLY A 141 -7.24 7.20 10.28
CA GLY A 141 -8.64 7.02 9.83
C GLY A 141 -8.91 5.85 8.88
N PHE A 142 -7.89 5.08 8.48
CA PHE A 142 -8.05 3.98 7.53
C PHE A 142 -8.93 2.85 8.11
N ALA A 143 -10.07 2.62 7.45
CA ALA A 143 -10.96 1.50 7.68
C ALA A 143 -10.88 0.54 6.49
N GLY A 144 -10.42 -0.68 6.70
CA GLY A 144 -10.19 -1.60 5.59
C GLY A 144 -9.27 -2.76 5.91
N ARG A 145 -8.68 -3.30 4.85
CA ARG A 145 -7.73 -4.42 4.92
C ARG A 145 -6.46 -4.10 4.17
N LEU A 146 -5.37 -4.66 4.66
CA LEU A 146 -4.08 -4.68 4.00
C LEU A 146 -3.60 -6.12 3.94
N ASP A 147 -3.11 -6.56 2.79
CA ASP A 147 -2.51 -7.87 2.65
C ASP A 147 -1.28 -7.81 1.74
N ASN A 148 -0.52 -8.90 1.75
CA ASN A 148 0.54 -9.19 0.80
C ASN A 148 1.62 -8.11 0.70
N ILE A 149 1.85 -7.37 1.80
CA ILE A 149 2.85 -6.30 1.87
C ILE A 149 4.25 -6.87 1.64
N LYS A 150 4.92 -6.37 0.60
CA LYS A 150 6.26 -6.75 0.17
C LYS A 150 7.07 -5.48 -0.08
N LEU A 151 8.31 -5.48 0.40
CA LEU A 151 9.27 -4.42 0.14
C LEU A 151 10.48 -4.98 -0.59
N TYR A 152 10.79 -4.41 -1.75
CA TYR A 152 11.94 -4.81 -2.55
C TYR A 152 12.96 -3.67 -2.54
N ASN A 153 14.23 -4.01 -2.36
CA ASN A 153 15.35 -3.08 -2.55
C ASN A 153 15.80 -3.05 -4.02
N ALA A 154 14.82 -3.09 -4.93
CA ALA A 154 15.00 -3.09 -6.36
C ALA A 154 13.78 -2.47 -7.05
N ARG A 155 13.96 -2.02 -8.29
CA ARG A 155 12.87 -1.62 -9.18
C ARG A 155 12.34 -2.88 -9.86
N LEU A 156 11.15 -3.35 -9.47
CA LEU A 156 10.53 -4.49 -10.16
C LEU A 156 10.20 -4.11 -11.61
N LYS A 157 10.43 -5.04 -12.53
CA LYS A 157 9.98 -4.92 -13.91
C LYS A 157 8.45 -5.05 -13.98
N PRO A 158 7.81 -4.52 -15.04
CA PRO A 158 6.36 -4.63 -15.21
C PRO A 158 5.82 -6.07 -15.09
N TRP A 159 6.50 -7.06 -15.69
CA TRP A 159 6.06 -8.46 -15.59
C TRP A 159 6.20 -9.04 -14.18
N GLU A 160 7.21 -8.61 -13.41
CA GLU A 160 7.37 -9.03 -12.00
C GLU A 160 6.23 -8.46 -11.12
N ILE A 161 5.74 -7.25 -11.43
CA ILE A 161 4.56 -6.67 -10.78
C ILE A 161 3.30 -7.50 -11.11
N SER A 162 3.13 -7.87 -12.38
CA SER A 162 2.01 -8.72 -12.81
C SER A 162 2.05 -10.11 -12.16
N GLU A 163 3.21 -10.76 -12.07
CA GLU A 163 3.36 -12.06 -11.41
C GLU A 163 3.02 -11.99 -9.91
N ASN A 164 3.42 -10.91 -9.21
CA ASN A 164 3.04 -10.70 -7.81
C ASN A 164 1.53 -10.61 -7.60
N TYR A 165 0.81 -9.96 -8.53
CA TYR A 165 -0.65 -9.82 -8.49
C TYR A 165 -1.37 -11.17 -8.58
N TRP A 166 -0.88 -12.08 -9.43
CA TRP A 166 -1.47 -13.41 -9.61
C TRP A 166 -1.07 -14.41 -8.52
N GLY A 167 -0.32 -13.98 -7.50
CA GLY A 167 0.13 -14.85 -6.41
C GLY A 167 1.24 -15.82 -6.82
N GLU A 168 1.90 -15.60 -7.95
CA GLU A 168 3.02 -16.43 -8.38
C GLU A 168 4.27 -16.09 -7.57
N THR A 169 5.00 -17.12 -7.12
CA THR A 169 6.19 -16.92 -6.31
C THR A 169 7.32 -16.38 -7.18
N LEU A 170 7.58 -15.07 -7.10
CA LEU A 170 8.70 -14.46 -7.81
C LEU A 170 10.04 -15.08 -7.41
N ASN A 171 10.80 -15.48 -8.42
CA ASN A 171 12.17 -15.94 -8.27
C ASN A 171 13.14 -14.74 -8.25
N ILE A 172 12.95 -13.86 -7.27
CA ILE A 172 13.87 -12.74 -7.00
C ILE A 172 14.99 -13.24 -6.10
N ASN A 173 16.22 -12.77 -6.35
CA ASN A 173 17.35 -13.03 -5.47
C ASN A 173 16.99 -12.65 -4.02
N GLU A 174 17.04 -13.61 -3.09
CA GLU A 174 16.63 -13.41 -1.69
C GLU A 174 17.33 -12.21 -1.01
N LYS A 175 18.54 -11.83 -1.45
CA LYS A 175 19.26 -10.66 -0.95
C LYS A 175 18.61 -9.32 -1.32
N GLU A 176 17.82 -9.29 -2.39
CA GLU A 176 17.11 -8.12 -2.91
C GLU A 176 15.66 -8.06 -2.41
N LYS A 177 15.16 -9.20 -1.92
CA LYS A 177 13.81 -9.39 -1.41
C LYS A 177 13.79 -9.18 0.10
N LEU A 178 13.37 -7.99 0.55
CA LEU A 178 13.06 -7.79 1.96
C LEU A 178 11.60 -8.22 2.19
N VAL A 179 11.33 -9.53 2.12
CA VAL A 179 9.99 -10.03 2.48
C VAL A 179 9.82 -9.82 3.96
N ILE A 180 8.95 -8.90 4.29
CA ILE A 180 8.38 -8.79 5.62
C ILE A 180 6.88 -8.93 5.40
N SER A 181 6.45 -10.16 5.14
CA SER A 181 5.02 -10.42 5.15
C SER A 181 4.52 -10.32 6.59
N TRP A 182 3.30 -9.84 6.80
CA TRP A 182 2.72 -9.78 8.15
C TRP A 182 2.71 -11.14 8.85
N GLY A 183 2.54 -12.24 8.08
CA GLY A 183 2.66 -13.60 8.59
C GLY A 183 4.03 -13.92 9.20
N GLU A 184 5.11 -13.35 8.67
CA GLU A 184 6.47 -13.55 9.17
C GLU A 184 6.83 -12.60 10.33
N LEU A 185 6.20 -11.44 10.45
CA LEU A 185 6.35 -10.59 11.64
C LEU A 185 5.63 -11.18 12.84
N LYS A 186 4.42 -11.72 12.65
CA LYS A 186 3.65 -12.39 13.72
C LYS A 186 4.35 -13.62 14.29
N SER A 187 5.17 -14.33 13.51
CA SER A 187 5.91 -15.50 14.02
C SER A 187 7.17 -15.15 14.82
N ARG A 188 7.57 -13.87 14.83
CA ARG A 188 8.75 -13.36 15.54
C ARG A 188 8.42 -12.64 16.86
N TYR A 189 7.14 -12.48 17.18
CA TYR A 189 6.61 -11.96 18.44
C TYR A 189 5.64 -12.97 19.05
#